data_AF-A0A7C2NFW9-F1
#
_entry.id   AF-A0A7C2NFW9-F1
#
_cell.length_a   1.000
_cell.length_b   1.000
_cell.length_c   1.000
_cell.angle_alpha   90.00
_cell.angle_beta   90.00
_cell.angle_gamma   90.00
#
_symmetry.space_group_name_H-M   'P 1'
#
loop_
_entity.id
_entity.type
_entity.pdbx_description
1 polymer ?
#
loop_
_entity_poly.entity_id
_entity_poly.type
_entity_poly.pdbx_seq_one_letter_code
_entity_poly.pdbx_strand_id
1 'polypeptide(L)'
;MSKLFTYFLVLFCWQIIIAQDISLEELQRRYTSFEYKEVIQMADELLQFGINSSDELLQVYELKGMAHYTLGEESFAKSTFEALLRVNPNYTMDQRRVSPKIVGFFNEIKINFLNGREQDKPILDSLMVLKAHLLTQHNEYKKAVIKNLILPGWGQFHLDEPVKGFIYSFLGVVSTASTIILISKTNVREKDYLNETNKDLIPAKYDEYNSS
;
A
#
# COMPACT_ATOMS: atom_id res chain seq x y z
N MET A 1 -46.36 1.90 55.76
CA MET A 1 -45.20 1.68 54.89
C MET A 1 -45.23 2.47 53.57
N SER A 2 -46.32 3.15 53.19
CA SER A 2 -46.38 3.85 51.89
C SER A 2 -45.60 5.18 51.86
N LYS A 3 -45.61 5.98 52.94
CA LYS A 3 -44.97 7.31 52.94
C LYS A 3 -43.43 7.27 52.95
N LEU A 4 -42.83 6.27 53.60
CA LEU A 4 -41.37 6.14 53.67
C LEU A 4 -40.75 5.80 52.30
N PHE A 5 -41.48 5.01 51.50
CA PHE A 5 -41.10 4.66 50.13
C PHE A 5 -41.16 5.87 49.18
N THR A 6 -42.14 6.76 49.38
CA THR A 6 -42.27 7.99 48.58
C THR A 6 -41.11 8.95 48.83
N TYR A 7 -40.65 9.09 50.08
CA TYR A 7 -39.47 9.92 50.38
C TYR A 7 -38.17 9.33 49.82
N PHE A 8 -38.05 8.00 49.79
CA PHE A 8 -36.91 7.33 49.17
C PHE A 8 -36.85 7.56 47.65
N LEU A 9 -38.02 7.60 46.99
CA LEU A 9 -38.12 7.81 45.54
C LEU A 9 -37.81 9.26 45.13
N VAL A 10 -38.16 10.25 45.96
CA VAL A 10 -37.83 11.66 45.72
C VAL A 10 -36.34 11.96 45.91
N LEU A 11 -35.66 11.28 46.84
CA LEU A 11 -34.20 11.41 47.03
C LEU A 11 -33.38 10.81 45.87
N PHE A 12 -33.92 9.80 45.17
CA PHE A 12 -33.23 9.17 44.04
C PHE A 12 -33.35 10.00 42.74
N CYS A 13 -34.43 10.76 42.56
CA CYS A 13 -34.63 11.61 41.38
C CYS A 13 -33.78 12.89 41.36
N TRP A 14 -33.20 13.32 42.48
CA TRP A 14 -32.31 14.50 42.47
C TRP A 14 -30.92 14.20 41.88
N GLN A 15 -30.53 12.92 41.79
CA GLN A 15 -29.21 12.52 41.32
C GLN A 15 -29.08 12.48 39.78
N ILE A 16 -30.12 12.88 39.03
CA ILE A 16 -30.12 12.77 37.56
C ILE A 16 -29.66 14.09 36.88
N ILE A 17 -29.28 15.12 37.65
CA ILE A 17 -28.85 16.39 37.06
C ILE A 17 -27.32 16.47 37.08
N ILE A 18 -26.73 16.11 35.95
CA ILE A 18 -25.83 16.88 35.06
C ILE A 18 -25.03 15.83 34.28
N ALA A 19 -25.56 15.39 33.12
CA ALA A 19 -24.67 15.01 32.04
C ALA A 19 -24.13 16.34 31.50
N GLN A 20 -22.85 16.66 31.75
CA GLN A 20 -22.22 17.77 31.07
C GLN A 20 -22.11 17.34 29.61
N ASP A 21 -22.90 17.95 28.74
CA ASP A 21 -22.75 17.76 27.31
C ASP A 21 -21.37 18.31 26.93
N ILE A 22 -20.48 17.44 26.46
CA ILE A 22 -19.12 17.83 26.12
C ILE A 22 -19.21 18.63 24.83
N SER A 23 -19.08 19.96 24.93
CA SER A 23 -19.25 20.86 23.79
C SER A 23 -17.98 21.68 23.51
N LEU A 24 -17.87 22.18 22.28
CA LEU A 24 -16.76 23.05 21.89
C LEU A 24 -16.75 24.36 22.69
N GLU A 25 -17.92 24.90 23.03
CA GLU A 25 -18.05 26.11 23.85
C GLU A 25 -17.50 25.89 25.26
N GLU A 26 -17.73 24.72 25.84
CA GLU A 26 -17.18 24.34 27.14
C GLU A 26 -15.65 24.29 27.08
N LEU A 27 -15.10 23.65 26.04
CA LEU A 27 -13.66 23.57 25.82
C LEU A 27 -13.03 24.97 25.70
N GLN A 28 -13.65 25.87 24.94
CA GLN A 28 -13.22 27.26 24.81
C GLN A 28 -13.27 27.99 26.15
N ARG A 29 -14.35 27.81 26.92
CA ARG A 29 -14.50 28.43 28.24
C ARG A 29 -13.37 28.01 29.17
N ARG A 30 -13.07 26.72 29.25
CA ARG A 30 -11.98 26.19 30.09
C ARG A 30 -10.62 26.74 29.68
N TYR A 31 -10.38 26.86 28.38
CA TYR A 31 -9.17 27.51 27.87
C TYR A 31 -9.07 28.97 28.32
N THR A 32 -10.16 29.73 28.24
CA THR A 32 -10.18 31.12 28.74
C THR A 32 -10.07 31.23 30.26
N SER A 33 -10.47 30.19 30.99
CA SER A 33 -10.31 30.05 32.44
C SER A 33 -8.92 29.55 32.85
N PHE A 34 -7.98 29.39 31.91
CA PHE A 34 -6.62 28.89 32.14
C PHE A 34 -6.55 27.44 32.67
N GLU A 35 -7.62 26.66 32.51
CA GLU A 35 -7.72 25.24 32.89
C GLU A 35 -7.10 24.34 31.81
N TYR A 36 -5.80 24.52 31.53
CA TYR A 36 -5.17 23.91 30.36
C TYR A 36 -5.10 22.38 30.39
N LYS A 37 -5.00 21.77 31.58
CA LYS A 37 -4.97 20.31 31.71
C LYS A 37 -6.33 19.71 31.38
N GLU A 38 -7.38 20.35 31.87
CA GLU A 38 -8.77 20.01 31.62
C GLU A 38 -9.13 20.21 30.15
N VAL A 39 -8.61 21.25 29.50
CA VAL A 39 -8.72 21.46 28.05
C VAL A 39 -8.14 20.28 27.28
N ILE A 40 -6.94 19.81 27.65
CA ILE A 40 -6.31 18.68 26.97
C ILE A 40 -7.16 17.42 27.11
N GLN A 41 -7.60 17.11 28.34
CA GLN A 41 -8.44 15.94 28.59
C GLN A 41 -9.75 15.99 27.81
N MET A 42 -10.45 17.13 27.88
CA MET A 42 -11.73 17.31 27.19
C MET A 42 -11.56 17.30 25.67
N ALA A 43 -10.48 17.88 25.16
CA ALA A 43 -10.17 17.82 23.73
C ALA A 43 -9.95 16.37 23.27
N ASP A 44 -9.29 15.52 24.07
CA ASP A 44 -9.13 14.10 23.75
C ASP A 44 -10.47 13.36 23.70
N GLU A 45 -11.37 13.63 24.65
CA GLU A 45 -12.73 13.08 24.66
C GLU A 45 -13.54 13.52 23.42
N LEU A 46 -13.46 14.81 23.06
CA LEU A 46 -14.09 15.37 21.86
C LEU A 46 -13.54 14.73 20.58
N LEU A 47 -12.21 14.62 20.46
CA LEU A 47 -11.56 14.00 19.31
C LEU A 47 -11.93 12.52 19.13
N GLN A 48 -12.28 11.84 20.21
CA GLN A 48 -12.66 10.43 20.18
C GLN A 48 -14.15 10.21 19.85
N PHE A 49 -15.05 11.06 20.33
CA PHE A 49 -16.50 10.77 20.31
C PHE A 49 -17.41 11.90 19.79
N GLY A 50 -16.93 13.14 19.67
CA GLY A 50 -17.79 14.33 19.74
C GLY A 50 -17.66 15.35 18.62
N ILE A 51 -17.03 15.03 17.48
CA ILE A 51 -16.79 16.02 16.42
C ILE A 51 -17.53 15.66 15.15
N ASN A 52 -18.47 16.52 14.76
CA ASN A 52 -19.32 16.33 13.58
C ASN A 52 -18.91 17.24 12.41
N SER A 53 -18.20 18.33 12.67
CA SER A 53 -17.75 19.28 11.65
C SER A 53 -16.22 19.35 11.55
N SER A 54 -15.72 19.55 10.33
CA SER A 54 -14.29 19.82 10.10
C SER A 54 -13.83 21.13 10.77
N ASP A 55 -14.71 22.12 10.90
CA ASP A 55 -14.36 23.39 11.55
C ASP A 55 -14.27 23.26 13.07
N GLU A 56 -15.11 22.42 13.67
CA GLU A 56 -15.01 22.05 15.09
C GLU A 56 -13.73 21.27 15.33
N LEU A 57 -13.41 20.31 14.46
CA LEU A 57 -12.18 19.51 14.53
C LEU A 57 -10.93 20.40 14.58
N LEU A 58 -10.86 21.39 13.69
CA LEU A 58 -9.74 22.33 13.64
C LEU A 58 -9.63 23.14 14.93
N GLN A 59 -10.75 23.61 15.48
CA GLN A 59 -10.76 24.38 16.73
C GLN A 59 -10.37 23.54 17.94
N VAL A 60 -10.79 22.28 18.01
CA VAL A 60 -10.40 21.36 19.10
C VAL A 60 -8.88 21.11 19.06
N TYR A 61 -8.32 20.82 17.88
CA TYR A 61 -6.87 20.68 17.74
C TYR A 61 -6.12 21.98 18.05
N GLU A 62 -6.65 23.13 17.64
CA GLU A 62 -6.05 24.43 17.92
C GLU A 62 -5.95 24.67 19.43
N LEU A 63 -7.07 24.54 20.15
CA LEU A 63 -7.13 24.73 21.61
C LEU A 63 -6.26 23.73 22.36
N LYS A 64 -6.27 22.46 21.96
CA LYS A 64 -5.41 21.42 22.56
C LYS A 64 -3.93 21.73 22.36
N GLY A 65 -3.53 22.09 21.14
CA GLY A 65 -2.14 22.40 20.83
C GLY A 65 -1.65 23.64 21.58
N MET A 66 -2.49 24.67 21.68
CA MET A 66 -2.19 25.86 22.48
C MET A 66 -2.10 25.57 23.98
N ALA A 67 -2.95 24.69 24.51
CA ALA A 67 -2.92 24.27 25.91
C ALA A 67 -1.61 23.54 26.24
N HIS A 68 -1.22 22.54 25.44
CA HIS A 68 0.08 21.87 25.58
C HIS A 68 1.25 22.86 25.53
N TYR A 69 1.24 23.78 24.55
CA TYR A 69 2.31 24.77 24.43
C TYR A 69 2.40 25.67 25.66
N THR A 70 1.25 26.08 26.21
CA THR A 70 1.19 26.94 27.40
C THR A 70 1.70 26.21 28.64
N LEU A 71 1.53 24.90 28.73
CA LEU A 71 2.10 24.06 29.78
C LEU A 71 3.59 23.75 29.59
N GLY A 72 4.22 24.21 28.50
CA GLY A 72 5.62 23.90 28.16
C GLY A 72 5.82 22.53 27.53
N GLU A 73 4.74 21.86 27.16
CA GLU A 73 4.72 20.53 26.55
C GLU A 73 4.89 20.64 25.02
N GLU A 74 5.99 21.24 24.58
CA GLU A 74 6.20 21.61 23.17
C GLU A 74 6.14 20.42 22.20
N SER A 75 6.57 19.22 22.63
CA SER A 75 6.51 18.01 21.81
C SER A 75 5.06 17.58 21.52
N PHE A 76 4.18 17.65 22.52
CA PHE A 76 2.76 17.34 22.39
C PHE A 76 2.02 18.45 21.64
N ALA A 77 2.40 19.71 21.85
CA ALA A 77 1.88 20.83 21.07
C ALA A 77 2.22 20.66 19.59
N LYS A 78 3.47 20.31 19.27
CA LYS A 78 3.93 20.05 17.90
C LYS A 78 3.13 18.95 17.23
N SER A 79 3.00 17.78 17.86
CA SER A 79 2.25 16.66 17.26
C SER A 79 0.77 17.01 17.05
N THR A 80 0.18 17.78 17.97
CA THR A 80 -1.21 18.26 17.86
C THR A 80 -1.37 19.26 16.71
N PHE A 81 -0.45 20.20 16.54
CA PHE A 81 -0.47 21.14 15.42
C PHE A 81 -0.18 20.47 14.07
N GLU A 82 0.67 19.44 14.03
CA GLU A 82 0.84 18.62 12.83
C GLU A 82 -0.46 17.87 12.48
N ALA A 83 -1.20 17.36 13.47
CA ALA A 83 -2.50 16.74 13.25
C ALA A 83 -3.51 17.76 12.68
N LEU A 84 -3.52 18.99 13.20
CA LEU A 84 -4.31 20.10 12.65
C LEU A 84 -3.98 20.34 11.17
N LEU A 85 -2.69 20.41 10.81
CA LEU A 85 -2.23 20.62 9.44
C LEU A 85 -2.51 19.44 8.50
N ARG A 86 -2.67 18.22 9.04
CA ARG A 86 -3.16 17.08 8.23
C ARG A 86 -4.61 17.25 7.83
N VAL A 87 -5.44 17.83 8.71
CA VAL A 87 -6.85 18.15 8.42
C VAL A 87 -6.93 19.31 7.43
N ASN A 88 -6.22 20.41 7.69
CA ASN A 88 -6.16 21.56 6.77
C ASN A 88 -4.72 22.08 6.62
N PRO A 89 -4.02 21.73 5.52
CA PRO A 89 -2.64 22.15 5.29
C PRO A 89 -2.48 23.67 5.12
N ASN A 90 -3.54 24.35 4.71
CA ASN A 90 -3.54 25.79 4.46
C ASN A 90 -3.97 26.59 5.69
N TYR A 91 -4.30 25.93 6.81
CA TYR A 91 -4.78 26.59 8.02
C TYR A 91 -3.84 27.69 8.51
N THR A 92 -4.42 28.79 8.98
CA THR A 92 -3.71 29.94 9.54
C THR A 92 -4.36 30.35 10.86
N MET A 93 -3.57 30.50 11.91
CA MET A 93 -4.05 31.01 13.19
C MET A 93 -4.46 32.48 13.09
N ASP A 94 -5.52 32.87 13.82
CA ASP A 94 -5.91 34.28 13.93
C ASP A 94 -4.94 35.03 14.87
N GLN A 95 -4.07 35.83 14.28
CA GLN A 95 -3.04 36.61 14.97
C GLN A 95 -3.61 37.66 15.92
N ARG A 96 -4.91 37.99 15.82
CA ARG A 96 -5.57 38.91 16.76
C ARG A 96 -6.02 38.23 18.04
N ARG A 97 -6.24 36.90 17.99
CA ARG A 97 -6.75 36.10 19.11
C ARG A 97 -5.65 35.30 19.81
N VAL A 98 -4.61 34.93 19.08
CA VAL A 98 -3.54 34.04 19.55
C VAL A 98 -2.27 34.84 19.80
N SER A 99 -1.53 34.50 20.86
CA SER A 99 -0.28 35.20 21.19
C SER A 99 0.75 35.08 20.04
N PRO A 100 1.56 36.13 19.77
CA PRO A 100 2.58 36.08 18.72
C PRO A 100 3.58 34.93 18.89
N LYS A 101 3.83 34.50 20.13
CA LYS A 101 4.73 33.39 20.44
C LYS A 101 4.17 32.04 19.97
N ILE A 102 2.88 31.78 20.22
CA ILE A 102 2.20 30.57 19.75
C ILE A 102 2.10 30.58 18.23
N VAL A 103 1.76 31.73 17.63
CA VAL A 103 1.70 31.88 16.17
C VAL A 103 3.06 31.58 15.54
N GLY A 104 4.15 32.12 16.10
CA GLY A 104 5.51 31.85 15.64
C GLY A 104 5.85 30.36 15.69
N PHE A 105 5.56 29.71 16.82
CA PHE A 105 5.77 28.28 17.01
C PHE A 105 4.96 27.42 16.01
N PHE A 106 3.68 27.74 15.81
CA PHE A 106 2.84 27.06 14.82
C PHE A 106 3.37 27.23 13.40
N ASN A 107 3.79 28.45 13.02
CA ASN A 107 4.32 28.73 11.69
C ASN A 107 5.61 27.94 11.40
N GLU A 108 6.49 27.78 12.40
CA GLU A 108 7.67 26.92 12.27
C GLU A 108 7.28 25.46 11.98
N ILE A 109 6.30 24.94 12.72
CA ILE A 109 5.78 23.58 12.50
C ILE A 109 5.17 23.46 11.10
N LYS A 110 4.39 24.45 10.66
CA LYS A 110 3.79 24.48 9.33
C LYS A 110 4.84 24.45 8.22
N ILE A 111 5.90 25.24 8.34
CA ILE A 111 7.01 25.24 7.37
C ILE A 111 7.63 23.84 7.30
N ASN A 112 7.98 23.25 8.45
CA ASN A 112 8.57 21.92 8.51
C ASN A 112 7.65 20.83 7.94
N PHE A 113 6.36 20.90 8.26
CA PHE A 113 5.34 19.97 7.76
C PHE A 113 5.18 20.03 6.25
N LEU A 114 5.12 21.24 5.67
CA LEU A 114 5.01 21.44 4.23
C LEU A 114 6.29 20.99 3.50
N ASN A 115 7.46 21.34 4.02
CA ASN A 115 8.75 20.92 3.48
C ASN A 115 8.89 19.38 3.48
N GLY A 116 8.46 18.71 4.55
CA GLY A 116 8.43 17.25 4.62
C GLY A 116 7.54 16.62 3.53
N ARG A 117 6.38 17.21 3.25
CA ARG A 117 5.49 16.75 2.17
C ARG A 117 6.06 16.96 0.77
N GLU A 118 6.90 17.97 0.56
CA GLU A 118 7.57 18.16 -0.73
C GLU A 118 8.63 17.09 -1.00
N GLN A 119 9.25 16.55 0.05
CA GLN A 119 10.21 15.44 -0.05
C GLN A 119 9.55 14.08 -0.33
N ASP A 120 8.24 13.92 -0.08
CA ASP A 120 7.50 12.70 -0.42
C ASP A 120 7.07 12.64 -1.91
N LYS A 121 7.00 13.79 -2.61
CA LYS A 121 6.70 13.87 -4.05
C LYS A 121 7.66 13.06 -4.94
N PRO A 122 9.01 13.10 -4.77
CA PRO A 122 9.93 12.32 -5.61
C PRO A 122 9.79 10.79 -5.44
N ILE A 123 9.28 10.31 -4.29
CA ILE A 123 9.04 8.87 -4.06
C ILE A 123 7.85 8.39 -4.89
N LEU A 124 6.76 9.16 -4.95
CA LEU A 124 5.58 8.79 -5.72
C LEU A 124 5.88 8.71 -7.23
N ASP A 125 6.68 9.62 -7.75
CA ASP A 125 7.08 9.64 -9.16
C ASP A 125 7.98 8.43 -9.49
N SER A 126 8.96 8.14 -8.63
CA SER A 126 9.83 6.95 -8.76
C SER A 126 9.03 5.64 -8.71
N LEU A 127 8.03 5.54 -7.85
CA LEU A 127 7.13 4.38 -7.79
C LEU A 127 6.26 4.25 -9.04
N MET A 128 5.82 5.37 -9.62
CA MET A 128 5.04 5.38 -10.86
C MET A 128 5.90 4.96 -12.05
N VAL A 129 7.14 5.44 -12.15
CA VAL A 129 8.13 5.00 -13.14
C VAL A 129 8.44 3.51 -13.00
N LEU A 130 8.67 3.03 -11.77
CA LEU A 130 8.91 1.61 -11.50
C LEU A 130 7.70 0.75 -11.91
N LYS A 131 6.49 1.17 -11.56
CA LYS A 131 5.26 0.48 -11.95
C LYS A 131 5.11 0.42 -13.48
N ALA A 132 5.37 1.52 -14.18
CA ALA A 132 5.35 1.55 -15.64
C ALA A 132 6.41 0.61 -16.24
N HIS A 133 7.61 0.56 -15.67
CA HIS A 133 8.67 -0.36 -16.10
C HIS A 133 8.28 -1.83 -15.88
N LEU A 134 7.70 -2.18 -14.73
CA LEU A 134 7.23 -3.54 -14.46
C LEU A 134 6.10 -3.98 -15.40
N LEU A 135 5.15 -3.09 -15.70
CA LEU A 135 4.06 -3.37 -16.63
C LEU A 135 4.56 -3.56 -18.06
N THR A 136 5.53 -2.75 -18.50
CA THR A 136 6.14 -2.90 -19.83
C THR A 136 6.95 -4.18 -19.93
N GLN A 137 7.80 -4.47 -18.94
CA GLN A 137 8.57 -5.72 -18.87
C GLN A 137 7.65 -6.96 -18.87
N HIS A 138 6.54 -6.92 -18.13
CA HIS A 138 5.55 -8.01 -18.13
C HIS A 138 4.92 -8.23 -19.51
N ASN A 139 4.62 -7.15 -20.24
CA ASN A 139 4.05 -7.25 -21.58
C ASN A 139 5.06 -7.79 -22.61
N GLU A 140 6.31 -7.34 -22.55
CA GLU A 140 7.39 -7.83 -23.42
C GLU A 140 7.69 -9.32 -23.15
N TYR A 141 7.64 -9.74 -21.88
CA TYR A 141 7.75 -11.16 -21.53
C TYR A 141 6.63 -12.00 -22.13
N LYS A 142 5.36 -11.55 -22.08
CA LYS A 142 4.24 -12.26 -22.74
C LYS A 142 4.47 -12.42 -24.24
N LYS A 143 4.94 -11.37 -24.92
CA LYS A 143 5.28 -11.45 -26.35
C LYS A 143 6.43 -12.42 -26.61
N ALA A 144 7.45 -12.43 -25.74
CA ALA A 144 8.57 -13.35 -25.84
C ALA A 144 8.13 -14.82 -25.67
N VAL A 145 7.21 -15.11 -24.75
CA VAL A 145 6.63 -16.45 -24.59
C VAL A 145 5.93 -16.90 -25.87
N ILE A 146 5.11 -16.04 -26.49
CA ILE A 146 4.44 -16.36 -27.76
C ILE A 146 5.47 -16.66 -28.87
N LYS A 147 6.54 -15.87 -28.96
CA LYS A 147 7.62 -16.09 -29.95
C LYS A 147 8.34 -17.43 -29.72
N ASN A 148 8.57 -17.82 -28.47
CA ASN A 148 9.18 -19.10 -28.12
C ASN A 148 8.32 -20.32 -28.48
N LEU A 149 6.99 -20.18 -28.54
CA LEU A 149 6.10 -21.26 -28.99
C LEU A 149 6.28 -21.60 -30.47
N ILE A 150 6.65 -20.61 -31.30
CA ILE A 150 6.86 -20.80 -32.73
C ILE A 150 8.24 -21.41 -32.97
N LEU A 151 9.27 -20.84 -32.34
CA LEU A 151 10.64 -21.24 -32.53
C LEU A 151 11.38 -21.16 -31.19
N PRO A 152 11.89 -22.28 -30.66
CA PRO A 152 12.66 -22.28 -29.43
C PRO A 152 13.78 -21.24 -29.49
N GLY A 153 13.83 -20.34 -28.50
CA GLY A 153 14.85 -19.29 -28.40
C GLY A 153 14.52 -17.96 -29.09
N TRP A 154 13.51 -17.88 -29.97
CA TRP A 154 13.17 -16.63 -30.66
C TRP A 154 12.74 -15.52 -29.70
N GLY A 155 12.02 -15.87 -28.65
CA GLY A 155 11.58 -14.93 -27.61
C GLY A 155 12.73 -14.29 -26.85
N GLN A 156 13.86 -14.96 -26.68
CA GLN A 156 15.00 -14.39 -25.94
C GLN A 156 15.72 -13.28 -26.72
N PHE A 157 15.70 -13.32 -28.05
CA PHE A 157 16.16 -12.21 -28.88
C PHE A 157 15.27 -10.97 -28.74
N HIS A 158 14.00 -11.14 -28.36
CA HIS A 158 13.09 -10.02 -28.07
C HIS A 158 13.31 -9.41 -26.68
N LEU A 159 13.92 -10.16 -25.77
CA LEU A 159 14.24 -9.72 -24.41
C LEU A 159 15.70 -9.20 -24.29
N ASP A 160 16.36 -8.91 -25.41
CA ASP A 160 17.78 -8.52 -25.47
C ASP A 160 18.74 -9.52 -24.80
N GLU A 161 18.38 -10.82 -24.80
CA GLU A 161 19.19 -11.92 -24.28
C GLU A 161 19.71 -12.84 -25.41
N PRO A 162 20.62 -12.36 -26.29
CA PRO A 162 20.99 -13.06 -27.53
C PRO A 162 21.71 -14.39 -27.27
N VAL A 163 22.48 -14.48 -26.19
CA VAL A 163 23.21 -15.70 -25.80
C VAL A 163 22.22 -16.83 -25.48
N LYS A 164 21.17 -16.54 -24.68
CA LYS A 164 20.14 -17.52 -24.35
C LYS A 164 19.32 -17.89 -25.57
N GLY A 165 18.99 -16.91 -26.41
CA GLY A 165 18.30 -17.13 -27.68
C GLY A 165 19.04 -18.12 -28.56
N PHE A 166 20.34 -17.90 -28.76
CA PHE A 166 21.18 -18.79 -29.54
C PHE A 166 21.22 -20.22 -28.98
N ILE A 167 21.43 -20.38 -27.67
CA ILE A 167 21.50 -21.69 -27.01
C ILE A 167 20.20 -22.48 -27.22
N TYR A 168 19.05 -21.86 -26.97
CA TYR A 168 17.76 -22.53 -27.10
C TYR A 168 17.40 -22.83 -28.55
N SER A 169 17.71 -21.93 -29.49
CA SER A 169 17.49 -22.19 -30.91
C SER A 169 18.38 -23.32 -31.42
N PHE A 170 19.65 -23.35 -31.02
CA PHE A 170 20.56 -24.44 -31.37
C PHE A 170 20.06 -25.79 -30.84
N LEU A 171 19.72 -25.86 -29.56
CA LEU A 171 19.17 -27.08 -28.94
C LEU A 171 17.88 -27.54 -29.63
N GLY A 172 16.98 -26.60 -29.95
CA GLY A 172 15.74 -26.89 -30.67
C GLY A 172 16.02 -27.51 -32.05
N VAL A 173 16.87 -26.88 -32.85
CA VAL A 173 17.24 -27.37 -34.19
C VAL A 173 17.88 -28.74 -34.13
N VAL A 174 18.85 -28.94 -33.23
CA VAL A 174 19.54 -30.23 -33.07
C VAL A 174 18.56 -31.33 -32.65
N SER A 175 17.66 -31.05 -31.70
CA SER A 175 16.65 -32.01 -31.27
C SER A 175 15.70 -32.37 -32.41
N THR A 176 15.15 -31.39 -33.12
CA THR A 176 14.23 -31.63 -34.24
C THR A 176 14.90 -32.40 -35.37
N ALA A 177 16.11 -32.02 -35.76
CA ALA A 177 16.88 -32.72 -36.79
C ALA A 177 17.17 -34.17 -36.39
N SER A 178 17.55 -34.39 -35.13
CA SER A 178 17.80 -35.74 -34.60
C SER A 178 16.54 -36.59 -34.66
N THR A 179 15.39 -36.06 -34.23
CA THR A 179 14.10 -36.77 -34.31
C THR A 179 13.73 -37.13 -35.75
N ILE A 180 13.89 -36.20 -36.71
CA ILE A 180 13.60 -36.47 -38.14
C ILE A 180 14.49 -37.60 -38.67
N ILE A 181 15.79 -37.56 -38.37
CA ILE A 181 16.74 -38.59 -38.79
C ILE A 181 16.38 -39.95 -38.20
N LEU A 182 16.07 -40.00 -36.90
CA LEU A 182 15.68 -41.23 -36.22
C LEU A 182 14.40 -41.80 -36.83
N ILE A 183 13.35 -41.00 -36.99
CA ILE A 183 12.08 -41.45 -37.62
C ILE A 183 12.34 -41.96 -39.04
N SER A 184 13.11 -41.23 -39.85
CA SER A 184 13.41 -41.66 -41.22
C SER A 184 14.17 -42.99 -41.25
N LYS A 185 15.13 -43.18 -40.34
CA LYS A 185 15.94 -44.40 -40.27
C LYS A 185 15.10 -45.60 -39.81
N THR A 186 14.25 -45.40 -38.81
CA THR A 186 13.34 -46.42 -38.30
C THR A 186 12.34 -46.85 -39.39
N ASN A 187 11.76 -45.91 -40.14
CA ASN A 187 10.85 -46.22 -41.24
C ASN A 187 11.52 -47.03 -42.38
N VAL A 188 12.80 -46.73 -42.68
CA VAL A 188 13.56 -47.50 -43.69
C VAL A 188 13.78 -48.93 -43.21
N ARG A 189 14.20 -49.12 -41.96
CA ARG A 189 14.44 -50.44 -41.37
C ARG A 189 13.17 -51.27 -41.23
N GLU A 190 12.06 -50.62 -40.87
CA GLU A 190 10.74 -51.24 -40.85
C GLU A 190 10.38 -51.78 -42.25
N LYS A 191 10.54 -50.94 -43.28
CA LYS A 191 10.27 -51.32 -44.66
C LYS A 191 11.18 -52.45 -45.14
N ASP A 192 12.46 -52.43 -44.78
CA ASP A 192 13.41 -53.49 -45.14
C ASP A 192 13.01 -54.84 -44.51
N TYR A 193 12.60 -54.84 -43.24
CA TYR A 193 12.08 -56.02 -42.56
C TYR A 193 10.79 -56.54 -43.22
N LEU A 194 9.82 -55.65 -43.48
CA LEU A 194 8.52 -56.05 -44.04
C LEU A 194 8.59 -56.57 -45.48
N ASN A 195 9.61 -56.17 -46.26
CA ASN A 195 9.80 -56.63 -47.64
C ASN A 195 10.78 -57.80 -47.78
N GLU A 196 11.40 -58.27 -46.69
CA GLU A 196 12.33 -59.39 -46.74
C GLU A 196 11.59 -60.71 -46.99
N THR A 197 12.02 -61.45 -48.01
CA THR A 197 11.41 -62.73 -48.42
C THR A 197 12.29 -63.92 -48.07
N ASN A 198 13.58 -63.69 -47.79
CA ASN A 198 14.50 -64.71 -47.35
C ASN A 198 14.30 -65.01 -45.86
N LYS A 199 13.75 -66.18 -45.55
CA LYS A 199 13.42 -66.64 -44.18
C LYS A 199 14.60 -66.59 -43.21
N ASP A 200 15.82 -66.78 -43.69
CA ASP A 200 17.04 -66.78 -42.86
C ASP A 200 17.48 -65.35 -42.47
N LEU A 201 17.05 -64.33 -43.22
CA LEU A 201 17.41 -62.92 -42.98
C LEU A 201 16.35 -62.15 -42.16
N ILE A 202 15.11 -62.65 -42.09
CA ILE A 202 14.00 -62.02 -41.37
C ILE A 202 14.34 -61.72 -39.89
N PRO A 203 14.92 -62.66 -39.10
CA PRO A 203 15.24 -62.38 -37.70
C PRO A 203 16.25 -61.24 -37.53
N ALA A 204 17.31 -61.21 -38.36
CA ALA A 204 18.33 -60.17 -38.30
C ALA A 204 17.77 -58.78 -38.67
N LYS A 205 16.89 -58.71 -39.67
CA LYS A 205 16.23 -57.46 -40.08
C LYS A 205 15.21 -56.97 -39.03
N TYR A 206 14.51 -57.90 -38.39
CA TYR A 206 13.63 -57.59 -37.26
C TYR A 206 14.40 -57.01 -36.07
N ASP A 207 15.52 -57.64 -35.69
CA ASP A 207 16.36 -57.16 -34.60
C ASP A 207 16.98 -55.79 -34.90
N GLU A 208 17.36 -55.53 -36.15
CA GLU A 208 17.86 -54.22 -36.58
C GLU A 208 16.78 -53.12 -36.47
N TYR A 209 15.54 -53.43 -36.84
CA TYR A 209 14.41 -52.52 -36.65
C TYR A 209 14.11 -52.29 -35.16
N ASN A 210 14.04 -53.36 -34.36
CA ASN A 210 13.66 -53.31 -32.95
C ASN A 210 14.72 -52.65 -32.03
N SER A 211 15.95 -52.51 -32.52
CA SER A 211 17.05 -51.81 -31.83
C SER A 211 17.27 -50.36 -32.29
N SER A 212 16.37 -49.82 -33.12
CA SER A 212 16.43 -48.47 -33.69
C SER A 212 15.78 -47.40 -32.83
#